data_AF-A0A7Y4T1Z7-F1
#
_entry.id   AF-A0A7Y4T1Z7-F1
#
_cell.length_a   1.000
_cell.length_b   1.000
_cell.length_c   1.000
_cell.angle_alpha   90.00
_cell.angle_beta   90.00
_cell.angle_gamma   90.00
#
_symmetry.space_group_name_H-M   'P 1'
#
loop_
_entity.id
_entity.type
_entity.pdbx_description
1 polymer ?
#
loop_
_entity_poly.entity_id
_entity_poly.type
_entity_poly.pdbx_seq_one_letter_code
_entity_poly.pdbx_strand_id
1 'polypeptide(L)'
;MKRLLQTLSTLMIFFVTTTFILAQKTIKTTIVHGGLVRSLSFYVPAKYTKGNLTPLVFNLHGYTSNGDQQELYGDFRKIADTAGFIVVHPTGTLNSQTQQTFWNCGLVGSSPVDDVGFIHAIIDTLSQAYSIDENRIYSCGMSNGGFMSYHLACLSDRFAAIGSVTGSMTTFTTQQCSKTVRMPIMEIHGDADAVVAYNGGIGFSSIPKVIEFWIAKNGLDPMSAQKTNVPNINTTDNATAELYIYPGMNEVQHYKVLNGGHTWPGAPFNIGTTCMDFNASKVLWEFFSKHKKLPLRTNSSIVKHVSIYPNPVEDILRINSEHEILTTSISDQNGRTLIVTDNNLNKIEIDTRNLVPGVYILNIQFQEGIEHIKFIKN
;
A
#
# COMPACT_ATOMS: atom_id res chain seq x y z
N MET A 1 59.38 -56.63 24.99
CA MET A 1 58.70 -55.97 23.85
C MET A 1 57.19 -56.16 23.96
N LYS A 2 56.44 -55.12 24.34
CA LYS A 2 55.06 -54.85 23.87
C LYS A 2 54.65 -53.47 24.40
N ARG A 3 54.38 -52.56 23.45
CA ARG A 3 54.11 -51.13 23.65
C ARG A 3 52.65 -50.92 24.09
N LEU A 4 52.47 -49.99 25.03
CA LEU A 4 51.22 -49.30 25.32
C LEU A 4 50.80 -48.47 24.09
N LEU A 5 49.54 -48.59 23.64
CA LEU A 5 48.89 -47.62 22.76
C LEU A 5 47.66 -47.07 23.49
N GLN A 6 47.73 -45.79 23.89
CA GLN A 6 46.59 -44.98 24.29
C GLN A 6 45.97 -44.37 23.02
N THR A 7 44.71 -44.67 22.74
CA THR A 7 43.93 -44.01 21.69
C THR A 7 43.29 -42.76 22.26
N LEU A 8 43.71 -41.58 21.78
CA LEU A 8 43.00 -40.32 21.99
C LEU A 8 41.77 -40.28 21.09
N SER A 9 40.58 -40.20 21.70
CA SER A 9 39.33 -39.92 20.99
C SER A 9 39.14 -38.42 20.84
N THR A 10 39.21 -37.91 19.61
CA THR A 10 38.90 -36.50 19.29
C THR A 10 37.39 -36.36 19.12
N LEU A 11 36.72 -35.68 20.06
CA LEU A 11 35.29 -35.38 19.98
C LEU A 11 35.08 -34.17 19.07
N MET A 12 34.64 -34.41 17.83
CA MET A 12 34.33 -33.37 16.86
C MET A 12 32.89 -32.87 17.09
N ILE A 13 32.74 -31.71 17.74
CA ILE A 13 31.43 -31.06 17.95
C ILE A 13 31.00 -30.40 16.65
N PHE A 14 30.03 -30.99 15.95
CA PHE A 14 29.35 -30.35 14.83
C PHE A 14 28.37 -29.30 15.36
N PHE A 15 28.69 -28.01 15.20
CA PHE A 15 27.70 -26.94 15.28
C PHE A 15 26.77 -27.06 14.06
N VAL A 16 25.62 -27.70 14.24
CA VAL A 16 24.53 -27.63 13.25
C VAL A 16 23.90 -26.26 13.40
N THR A 17 24.35 -25.29 12.60
CA THR A 17 23.61 -24.06 12.39
C THR A 17 22.35 -24.41 11.61
N THR A 18 21.20 -24.46 12.29
CA THR A 18 19.90 -24.63 11.65
C THR A 18 19.58 -23.37 10.84
N THR A 19 20.00 -23.35 9.58
CA THR A 19 19.43 -22.43 8.60
C THR A 19 17.96 -22.81 8.44
N PHE A 20 17.05 -21.99 8.98
CA PHE A 20 15.62 -22.13 8.72
C PHE A 20 15.38 -21.90 7.22
N ILE A 21 15.29 -22.98 6.46
CA ILE A 21 14.71 -22.95 5.12
C ILE A 21 13.22 -22.72 5.33
N LEU A 22 12.74 -21.48 5.12
CA LEU A 22 11.31 -21.20 5.04
C LEU A 22 10.80 -21.81 3.73
N ALA A 23 10.35 -23.06 3.80
CA ALA A 23 9.60 -23.69 2.72
C ALA A 23 8.35 -22.87 2.38
N GLN A 24 7.84 -23.00 1.15
CA GLN A 24 6.55 -22.43 0.71
C GLN A 24 5.48 -22.75 1.74
N LYS A 25 5.02 -21.75 2.49
CA LYS A 25 4.09 -21.98 3.60
C LYS A 25 3.01 -20.92 3.58
N THR A 26 1.78 -21.37 3.35
CA THR A 26 0.60 -20.64 3.83
C THR A 26 0.56 -20.81 5.34
N ILE A 27 0.73 -19.70 6.06
CA ILE A 27 0.68 -19.63 7.50
C ILE A 27 -0.69 -19.09 7.88
N LYS A 28 -1.42 -19.82 8.73
CA LYS A 28 -2.68 -19.38 9.32
C LYS A 28 -2.44 -18.92 10.74
N THR A 29 -3.01 -17.79 11.11
CA THR A 29 -2.89 -17.22 12.46
C THR A 29 -4.11 -16.36 12.78
N THR A 30 -4.16 -15.87 14.02
CA THR A 30 -5.12 -14.88 14.47
C THR A 30 -4.38 -13.67 15.07
N ILE A 31 -5.05 -12.53 15.07
CA ILE A 31 -4.66 -11.35 15.85
C ILE A 31 -5.89 -10.81 16.60
N VAL A 32 -5.67 -10.12 17.72
CA VAL A 32 -6.74 -9.44 18.45
C VAL A 32 -6.82 -8.00 17.96
N HIS A 33 -8.00 -7.59 17.48
CA HIS A 33 -8.26 -6.20 17.08
C HIS A 33 -9.71 -5.82 17.39
N GLY A 34 -9.91 -4.64 17.97
CA GLY A 34 -11.25 -4.18 18.38
C GLY A 34 -11.94 -5.11 19.39
N GLY A 35 -11.17 -5.81 20.24
CA GLY A 35 -11.70 -6.81 21.18
C GLY A 35 -12.13 -8.13 20.53
N LEU A 36 -11.89 -8.33 19.23
CA LEU A 36 -12.24 -9.54 18.49
C LEU A 36 -10.98 -10.34 18.13
N VAL A 37 -11.09 -11.66 18.17
CA VAL A 37 -10.10 -12.57 17.57
C VAL A 37 -10.38 -12.64 16.08
N ARG A 38 -9.44 -12.14 15.26
CA ARG A 38 -9.57 -12.02 13.81
C ARG A 38 -8.60 -12.97 13.13
N SER A 39 -9.08 -13.79 12.19
CA SER A 39 -8.26 -14.77 11.48
C SER A 39 -7.68 -14.22 10.18
N LEU A 40 -6.47 -14.67 9.86
CA LEU A 40 -5.83 -14.43 8.58
C LEU A 40 -4.97 -15.62 8.16
N SER A 41 -4.78 -15.77 6.86
CA SER A 41 -3.70 -16.57 6.30
C SER A 41 -2.77 -15.68 5.47
N PHE A 42 -1.51 -16.04 5.35
CA PHE A 42 -0.58 -15.38 4.44
C PHE A 42 0.44 -16.36 3.89
N TYR A 43 0.83 -16.15 2.64
CA TYR A 43 1.78 -16.98 1.94
C TYR A 43 3.13 -16.28 1.84
N VAL A 44 4.17 -16.92 2.38
CA VAL A 44 5.56 -16.46 2.26
C VAL A 44 6.19 -17.15 1.05
N PRO A 45 6.63 -16.40 0.02
CA PRO A 45 7.17 -16.99 -1.20
C PRO A 45 8.54 -17.61 -0.96
N ALA A 46 8.89 -18.61 -1.78
CA ALA A 46 10.20 -19.28 -1.69
C ALA A 46 11.40 -18.31 -1.85
N LYS A 47 11.21 -17.18 -2.55
CA LYS A 47 12.22 -16.14 -2.74
C LYS A 47 12.41 -15.22 -1.53
N TYR A 48 11.57 -15.32 -0.50
CA TYR A 48 11.70 -14.46 0.67
C TYR A 48 13.04 -14.68 1.37
N THR A 49 13.74 -13.58 1.64
CA THR A 49 14.98 -13.58 2.41
C THR A 49 14.90 -12.46 3.43
N LYS A 50 15.06 -12.80 4.72
CA LYS A 50 15.05 -11.80 5.80
C LYS A 50 16.15 -10.76 5.57
N GLY A 51 15.81 -9.49 5.73
CA GLY A 51 16.68 -8.34 5.44
C GLY A 51 16.39 -7.68 4.09
N ASN A 52 15.77 -8.39 3.15
CA ASN A 52 15.36 -7.81 1.87
C ASN A 52 13.94 -7.23 1.96
N LEU A 53 13.79 -5.94 1.64
CA LEU A 53 12.49 -5.28 1.59
C LEU A 53 11.55 -6.00 0.60
N THR A 54 10.45 -6.52 1.13
CA THR A 54 9.53 -7.45 0.48
C THR A 54 8.15 -6.81 0.35
N PRO A 55 7.56 -6.72 -0.86
CA PRO A 55 6.22 -6.17 -1.02
C PRO A 55 5.16 -7.02 -0.32
N LEU A 56 4.05 -6.37 0.05
CA LEU A 56 2.91 -7.01 0.71
C LEU A 56 1.64 -6.77 -0.11
N VAL A 57 0.91 -7.84 -0.43
CA VAL A 57 -0.35 -7.78 -1.19
C VAL A 57 -1.48 -8.31 -0.32
N PHE A 58 -2.49 -7.49 -0.05
CA PHE A 58 -3.75 -7.93 0.52
C PHE A 58 -4.68 -8.40 -0.60
N ASN A 59 -5.28 -9.57 -0.42
CA ASN A 59 -6.24 -10.15 -1.34
C ASN A 59 -7.51 -10.50 -0.56
N LEU A 60 -8.50 -9.63 -0.64
CA LEU A 60 -9.67 -9.57 0.23
C LEU A 60 -10.86 -10.31 -0.37
N HIS A 61 -11.50 -11.16 0.43
CA HIS A 61 -12.62 -12.00 -0.01
C HIS A 61 -13.93 -11.23 -0.25
N GLY A 62 -14.80 -11.78 -1.09
CA GLY A 62 -16.17 -11.28 -1.29
C GLY A 62 -17.12 -11.62 -0.13
N TYR A 63 -18.31 -11.04 -0.12
CA TYR A 63 -19.33 -11.35 0.89
C TYR A 63 -19.65 -12.85 0.88
N THR A 64 -19.92 -13.46 2.04
CA THR A 64 -20.10 -14.93 2.25
C THR A 64 -18.85 -15.80 2.07
N SER A 65 -17.77 -15.26 1.50
CA SER A 65 -16.51 -15.97 1.28
C SER A 65 -15.55 -15.83 2.47
N ASN A 66 -14.35 -16.41 2.43
CA ASN A 66 -13.33 -16.21 3.46
C ASN A 66 -11.92 -16.16 2.84
N GLY A 67 -10.89 -15.92 3.66
CA GLY A 67 -9.51 -15.81 3.19
C GLY A 67 -9.02 -17.07 2.45
N ASP A 68 -9.37 -18.26 2.92
CA ASP A 68 -8.97 -19.51 2.26
C ASP A 68 -9.62 -19.67 0.88
N GLN A 69 -10.90 -19.30 0.75
CA GLN A 69 -11.60 -19.33 -0.53
C GLN A 69 -11.04 -18.29 -1.51
N GLN A 70 -10.74 -17.07 -1.06
CA GLN A 70 -10.11 -16.04 -1.88
C GLN A 70 -8.71 -16.46 -2.37
N GLU A 71 -7.92 -17.17 -1.55
CA GLU A 71 -6.64 -17.75 -1.97
C GLU A 71 -6.82 -18.73 -3.15
N LEU A 72 -7.96 -19.43 -3.23
CA LEU A 72 -8.22 -20.42 -4.28
C LEU A 72 -8.63 -19.79 -5.61
N TYR A 73 -9.62 -18.88 -5.61
CA TYR A 73 -10.13 -18.31 -6.87
C TYR A 73 -9.36 -17.07 -7.33
N GLY A 74 -8.70 -16.36 -6.42
CA GLY A 74 -7.82 -15.22 -6.70
C GLY A 74 -6.36 -15.55 -6.41
N ASP A 75 -5.87 -16.72 -6.83
CA ASP A 75 -4.56 -17.24 -6.40
C ASP A 75 -3.38 -16.39 -6.90
N PHE A 76 -2.56 -15.90 -5.96
CA PHE A 76 -1.31 -15.18 -6.24
C PHE A 76 -0.06 -16.00 -5.95
N ARG A 77 -0.14 -17.21 -5.38
CA ARG A 77 1.02 -17.92 -4.80
C ARG A 77 2.13 -18.21 -5.80
N LYS A 78 1.77 -18.68 -7.00
CA LYS A 78 2.75 -18.90 -8.09
C LYS A 78 3.41 -17.59 -8.54
N ILE A 79 2.64 -16.50 -8.56
CA ILE A 79 3.14 -15.16 -8.91
C ILE A 79 4.09 -14.69 -7.80
N ALA A 80 3.70 -14.83 -6.54
CA ALA A 80 4.49 -14.50 -5.35
C ALA A 80 5.84 -15.23 -5.33
N ASP A 81 5.89 -16.51 -5.68
CA ASP A 81 7.16 -17.26 -5.78
C ASP A 81 8.09 -16.70 -6.85
N THR A 82 7.55 -16.23 -7.98
CA THR A 82 8.36 -15.66 -9.04
C THR A 82 8.77 -14.22 -8.75
N ALA A 83 7.90 -13.44 -8.13
CA ALA A 83 8.05 -12.00 -7.99
C ALA A 83 8.52 -11.53 -6.60
N GLY A 84 8.50 -12.41 -5.61
CA GLY A 84 9.05 -12.17 -4.27
C GLY A 84 8.22 -11.21 -3.42
N PHE A 85 6.91 -11.37 -3.36
CA PHE A 85 6.02 -10.64 -2.45
C PHE A 85 5.26 -11.58 -1.51
N ILE A 86 4.91 -11.11 -0.32
CA ILE A 86 4.02 -11.83 0.60
C ILE A 86 2.57 -11.48 0.23
N VAL A 87 1.69 -12.49 0.13
CA VAL A 87 0.24 -12.27 -0.06
C VAL A 87 -0.53 -12.65 1.19
N VAL A 88 -1.48 -11.81 1.60
CA VAL A 88 -2.29 -11.95 2.82
C VAL A 88 -3.76 -12.09 2.45
N HIS A 89 -4.41 -13.09 3.01
CA HIS A 89 -5.84 -13.38 2.88
C HIS A 89 -6.49 -13.31 4.28
N PRO A 90 -6.82 -12.10 4.75
CA PRO A 90 -7.55 -11.94 6.01
C PRO A 90 -9.02 -12.35 5.84
N THR A 91 -9.66 -12.76 6.94
CA THR A 91 -11.09 -13.06 6.96
C THR A 91 -11.86 -11.96 7.70
N GLY A 92 -12.86 -11.40 7.02
CA GLY A 92 -13.82 -10.45 7.55
C GLY A 92 -14.67 -11.05 8.68
N THR A 93 -15.29 -10.20 9.49
CA THR A 93 -16.17 -10.67 10.58
C THR A 93 -17.48 -11.25 10.05
N LEU A 94 -18.20 -11.97 10.91
CA LEU A 94 -19.59 -12.32 10.62
C LEU A 94 -20.50 -11.10 10.78
N ASN A 95 -21.36 -10.89 9.80
CA ASN A 95 -22.46 -9.93 9.89
C ASN A 95 -23.47 -10.44 10.93
N SER A 96 -23.85 -9.60 11.88
CA SER A 96 -24.71 -10.00 13.00
C SER A 96 -26.09 -10.46 12.56
N GLN A 97 -26.59 -9.97 11.42
CA GLN A 97 -27.93 -10.30 10.91
C GLN A 97 -27.91 -11.55 10.04
N THR A 98 -26.95 -11.66 9.12
CA THR A 98 -26.94 -12.74 8.12
C THR A 98 -26.05 -13.92 8.50
N GLN A 99 -25.20 -13.75 9.52
CA GLN A 99 -24.18 -14.72 9.92
C GLN A 99 -23.22 -15.10 8.78
N GLN A 100 -23.05 -14.20 7.80
CA GLN A 100 -22.12 -14.34 6.70
C GLN A 100 -20.90 -13.45 6.92
N THR A 101 -19.74 -13.93 6.50
CA THR A 101 -18.49 -13.16 6.51
C THR A 101 -18.57 -11.95 5.57
N PHE A 102 -18.08 -10.80 6.04
CA PHE A 102 -18.09 -9.54 5.29
C PHE A 102 -17.01 -8.56 5.76
N TRP A 103 -16.78 -7.54 4.92
CA TRP A 103 -16.01 -6.34 5.20
C TRP A 103 -16.94 -5.15 5.43
N ASN A 104 -16.70 -4.41 6.51
CA ASN A 104 -17.42 -3.21 6.89
C ASN A 104 -16.95 -1.98 6.09
N CYS A 105 -17.32 -1.93 4.81
CA CYS A 105 -17.01 -0.81 3.90
C CYS A 105 -18.26 0.03 3.52
N GLY A 106 -19.29 -0.01 4.36
CA GLY A 106 -20.57 0.69 4.15
C GLY A 106 -21.46 0.08 3.05
N LEU A 107 -21.26 -1.19 2.70
CA LEU A 107 -22.06 -1.91 1.69
C LEU A 107 -23.25 -2.65 2.33
N VAL A 108 -23.03 -3.33 3.46
CA VAL A 108 -24.02 -4.21 4.10
C VAL A 108 -24.25 -3.80 5.55
N GLY A 109 -25.33 -3.07 5.79
CA GLY A 109 -25.74 -2.64 7.13
C GLY A 109 -24.75 -1.69 7.81
N SER A 110 -25.09 -1.26 9.02
CA SER A 110 -24.15 -0.58 9.91
C SER A 110 -23.49 -1.62 10.83
N SER A 111 -22.17 -1.60 10.89
CA SER A 111 -21.38 -2.39 11.82
C SER A 111 -20.37 -1.49 12.53
N PRO A 112 -20.11 -1.68 13.83
CA PRO A 112 -19.05 -0.97 14.54
C PRO A 112 -17.66 -1.58 14.29
N VAL A 113 -17.56 -2.67 13.51
CA VAL A 113 -16.29 -3.39 13.28
C VAL A 113 -15.32 -2.50 12.50
N ASP A 114 -14.13 -2.29 13.05
CA ASP A 114 -13.05 -1.58 12.38
C ASP A 114 -12.20 -2.53 11.53
N ASP A 115 -12.55 -2.63 10.25
CA ASP A 115 -11.78 -3.44 9.29
C ASP A 115 -10.56 -2.70 8.71
N VAL A 116 -10.57 -1.36 8.70
CA VAL A 116 -9.40 -0.58 8.28
C VAL A 116 -8.29 -0.75 9.32
N GLY A 117 -8.60 -0.55 10.60
CA GLY A 117 -7.67 -0.76 11.71
C GLY A 117 -7.21 -2.21 11.83
N PHE A 118 -8.08 -3.19 11.55
CA PHE A 118 -7.67 -4.60 11.49
C PHE A 118 -6.61 -4.83 10.42
N ILE A 119 -6.80 -4.31 9.21
CA ILE A 119 -5.84 -4.45 8.12
C ILE A 119 -4.52 -3.74 8.47
N HIS A 120 -4.56 -2.56 9.10
CA HIS A 120 -3.35 -1.89 9.60
C HIS A 120 -2.64 -2.72 10.67
N ALA A 121 -3.36 -3.33 11.60
CA ALA A 121 -2.78 -4.21 12.62
C ALA A 121 -2.09 -5.44 11.99
N ILE A 122 -2.61 -5.97 10.88
CA ILE A 122 -1.93 -7.03 10.13
C ILE A 122 -0.62 -6.51 9.52
N ILE A 123 -0.64 -5.32 8.89
CA ILE A 123 0.57 -4.71 8.33
C ILE A 123 1.63 -4.58 9.43
N ASP A 124 1.28 -3.98 10.57
CA ASP A 124 2.22 -3.73 11.67
C ASP A 124 2.74 -5.04 12.28
N THR A 125 1.88 -6.05 12.41
CA THR A 125 2.27 -7.39 12.90
C THR A 125 3.24 -8.07 11.95
N LEU A 126 2.97 -8.02 10.64
CA LEU A 126 3.84 -8.63 9.64
C LEU A 126 5.15 -7.86 9.46
N SER A 127 5.16 -6.53 9.56
CA SER A 127 6.37 -5.70 9.52
C SER A 127 7.32 -5.97 10.69
N GLN A 128 6.81 -6.44 11.84
CA GLN A 128 7.66 -6.86 12.97
C GLN A 128 8.31 -8.23 12.73
N ALA A 129 7.65 -9.12 12.00
CA ALA A 129 8.11 -10.49 11.77
C ALA A 129 8.91 -10.65 10.46
N TYR A 130 8.61 -9.84 9.45
CA TYR A 130 9.13 -9.91 8.08
C TYR A 130 9.67 -8.55 7.63
N SER A 131 10.64 -8.56 6.71
CA SER A 131 11.20 -7.35 6.12
C SER A 131 10.25 -6.74 5.08
N ILE A 132 9.12 -6.19 5.51
CA ILE A 132 8.11 -5.60 4.63
C ILE A 132 8.60 -4.26 4.06
N ASP A 133 8.43 -4.05 2.74
CA ASP A 133 8.61 -2.76 2.09
C ASP A 133 7.34 -1.91 2.30
N GLU A 134 7.38 -0.97 3.25
CA GLU A 134 6.24 -0.11 3.57
C GLU A 134 5.81 0.81 2.41
N ASN A 135 6.68 1.01 1.41
CA ASN A 135 6.32 1.75 0.20
C ASN A 135 5.70 0.84 -0.88
N ARG A 136 5.54 -0.46 -0.62
CA ARG A 136 5.01 -1.45 -1.57
C ARG A 136 4.01 -2.38 -0.90
N ILE A 137 3.03 -1.76 -0.24
CA ILE A 137 1.85 -2.44 0.29
C ILE A 137 0.69 -2.17 -0.68
N TYR A 138 0.00 -3.21 -1.10
CA TYR A 138 -1.08 -3.14 -2.08
C TYR A 138 -2.32 -3.84 -1.54
N SER A 139 -3.51 -3.46 -2.02
CA SER A 139 -4.76 -4.15 -1.70
C SER A 139 -5.52 -4.49 -2.97
N CYS A 140 -6.09 -5.67 -3.03
CA CYS A 140 -7.10 -6.04 -4.00
C CYS A 140 -8.16 -6.94 -3.37
N GLY A 141 -9.24 -7.20 -4.09
CA GLY A 141 -10.23 -8.18 -3.66
C GLY A 141 -11.38 -8.29 -4.63
N MET A 142 -12.20 -9.33 -4.42
CA MET A 142 -13.39 -9.58 -5.22
C MET A 142 -14.63 -9.03 -4.53
N SER A 143 -15.57 -8.44 -5.28
CA SER A 143 -16.89 -8.06 -4.75
C SER A 143 -16.75 -7.17 -3.51
N ASN A 144 -17.32 -7.53 -2.36
CA ASN A 144 -17.14 -6.84 -1.07
C ASN A 144 -15.68 -6.58 -0.68
N GLY A 145 -14.72 -7.44 -1.07
CA GLY A 145 -13.28 -7.19 -0.91
C GLY A 145 -12.71 -6.15 -1.87
N GLY A 146 -13.30 -6.00 -3.06
CA GLY A 146 -13.04 -4.90 -4.00
C GLY A 146 -13.57 -3.56 -3.45
N PHE A 147 -14.79 -3.58 -2.90
CA PHE A 147 -15.33 -2.43 -2.14
C PHE A 147 -14.42 -2.04 -0.97
N MET A 148 -13.93 -3.03 -0.21
CA MET A 148 -13.00 -2.78 0.89
C MET A 148 -11.66 -2.21 0.39
N SER A 149 -11.16 -2.64 -0.76
CA SER A 149 -9.93 -2.08 -1.35
C SER A 149 -10.08 -0.61 -1.71
N TYR A 150 -11.22 -0.20 -2.29
CA TYR A 150 -11.52 1.23 -2.47
C TYR A 150 -11.67 1.98 -1.14
N HIS A 151 -12.29 1.34 -0.15
CA HIS A 151 -12.45 1.91 1.18
C HIS A 151 -11.09 2.21 1.83
N LEU A 152 -10.15 1.28 1.72
CA LEU A 152 -8.76 1.46 2.16
C LEU A 152 -8.08 2.60 1.40
N ALA A 153 -8.23 2.69 0.08
CA ALA A 153 -7.64 3.78 -0.69
C ALA A 153 -8.17 5.17 -0.29
N CYS A 154 -9.40 5.22 0.23
CA CYS A 154 -10.03 6.46 0.68
C CYS A 154 -9.67 6.85 2.12
N LEU A 155 -9.44 5.87 3.01
CA LEU A 155 -9.27 6.11 4.44
C LEU A 155 -7.85 5.82 4.97
N SER A 156 -6.98 5.27 4.14
CA SER A 156 -5.62 4.91 4.53
C SER A 156 -4.59 5.50 3.58
N ASP A 157 -3.46 5.90 4.13
CA ASP A 157 -2.27 6.25 3.39
C ASP A 157 -1.28 5.08 3.27
N ARG A 158 -1.57 3.89 3.82
CA ARG A 158 -0.61 2.76 3.90
C ARG A 158 -0.39 2.05 2.56
N PHE A 159 -1.23 2.30 1.55
CA PHE A 159 -1.22 1.56 0.29
C PHE A 159 -0.59 2.37 -0.86
N ALA A 160 0.25 1.71 -1.64
CA ALA A 160 0.92 2.25 -2.81
C ALA A 160 0.04 2.23 -4.07
N ALA A 161 -0.88 1.27 -4.17
CA ALA A 161 -1.89 1.15 -5.21
C ALA A 161 -2.96 0.15 -4.73
N ILE A 162 -4.17 0.22 -5.29
CA ILE A 162 -5.19 -0.82 -5.08
C ILE A 162 -5.75 -1.34 -6.39
N GLY A 163 -6.36 -2.52 -6.32
CA GLY A 163 -7.17 -3.10 -7.37
C GLY A 163 -8.55 -3.51 -6.86
N SER A 164 -9.53 -3.59 -7.73
CA SER A 164 -10.86 -4.12 -7.42
C SER A 164 -11.30 -5.03 -8.57
N VAL A 165 -11.83 -6.20 -8.21
CA VAL A 165 -12.40 -7.17 -9.14
C VAL A 165 -13.88 -7.33 -8.79
N THR A 166 -14.77 -7.00 -9.72
CA THR A 166 -16.23 -7.05 -9.53
C THR A 166 -16.73 -6.33 -8.27
N GLY A 167 -15.97 -5.36 -7.76
CA GLY A 167 -16.33 -4.46 -6.67
C GLY A 167 -16.64 -3.06 -7.18
N SER A 168 -17.09 -2.17 -6.31
CA SER A 168 -17.31 -0.75 -6.66
C SER A 168 -17.04 0.14 -5.44
N MET A 169 -17.42 1.42 -5.49
CA MET A 169 -17.39 2.32 -4.36
C MET A 169 -18.79 2.51 -3.78
N THR A 170 -18.93 2.32 -2.47
CA THR A 170 -20.17 2.66 -1.75
C THR A 170 -20.34 4.16 -1.67
N THR A 171 -21.58 4.64 -1.59
CA THR A 171 -21.88 6.07 -1.38
C THR A 171 -21.16 6.59 -0.12
N PHE A 172 -21.12 5.78 0.93
CA PHE A 172 -20.39 6.06 2.16
C PHE A 172 -18.89 6.28 1.91
N THR A 173 -18.25 5.36 1.18
CA THR A 173 -16.82 5.46 0.86
C THR A 173 -16.50 6.71 0.06
N THR A 174 -17.30 7.03 -0.96
CA THR A 174 -17.10 8.22 -1.78
C THR A 174 -17.20 9.50 -0.95
N GLN A 175 -18.14 9.58 0.00
CA GLN A 175 -18.33 10.74 0.88
C GLN A 175 -17.19 10.92 1.90
N GLN A 176 -16.64 9.81 2.41
CA GLN A 176 -15.58 9.84 3.42
C GLN A 176 -14.17 9.89 2.82
N CYS A 177 -14.05 9.82 1.50
CA CYS A 177 -12.77 9.71 0.83
C CYS A 177 -11.87 10.93 1.10
N SER A 178 -10.69 10.68 1.65
CA SER A 178 -9.69 11.72 1.90
C SER A 178 -9.43 12.55 0.65
N LYS A 179 -9.33 13.87 0.77
CA LYS A 179 -9.04 14.75 -0.38
C LYS A 179 -7.57 14.71 -0.80
N THR A 180 -6.67 14.25 0.07
CA THR A 180 -5.22 14.36 -0.12
C THR A 180 -4.58 13.10 -0.66
N VAL A 181 -5.12 11.93 -0.32
CA VAL A 181 -4.59 10.64 -0.78
C VAL A 181 -4.90 10.48 -2.27
N ARG A 182 -3.85 10.24 -3.05
CA ARG A 182 -3.91 9.88 -4.48
C ARG A 182 -3.06 8.63 -4.65
N MET A 183 -3.57 7.68 -5.43
CA MET A 183 -2.83 6.46 -5.70
C MET A 183 -3.30 5.86 -7.02
N PRO A 184 -2.46 5.04 -7.68
CA PRO A 184 -2.87 4.24 -8.81
C PRO A 184 -4.01 3.27 -8.45
N ILE A 185 -4.96 3.10 -9.38
CA ILE A 185 -6.13 2.24 -9.23
C ILE A 185 -6.27 1.32 -10.45
N MET A 186 -6.61 0.05 -10.21
CA MET A 186 -7.08 -0.87 -11.26
C MET A 186 -8.49 -1.37 -10.95
N GLU A 187 -9.39 -1.30 -11.92
CA GLU A 187 -10.75 -1.85 -11.83
C GLU A 187 -10.96 -2.93 -12.90
N ILE A 188 -11.38 -4.12 -12.50
CA ILE A 188 -11.70 -5.24 -13.38
C ILE A 188 -13.16 -5.60 -13.18
N HIS A 189 -13.99 -5.41 -14.20
CA HIS A 189 -15.44 -5.56 -14.03
C HIS A 189 -16.15 -6.10 -15.27
N GLY A 190 -17.06 -7.04 -15.06
CA GLY A 190 -17.94 -7.59 -16.09
C GLY A 190 -19.11 -6.65 -16.38
N ASP A 191 -19.40 -6.37 -17.65
CA ASP A 191 -20.54 -5.52 -18.00
C ASP A 191 -21.90 -6.24 -17.91
N ALA A 192 -21.88 -7.57 -17.78
CA ALA A 192 -23.02 -8.44 -17.52
C ALA A 192 -23.06 -8.95 -16.06
N ASP A 193 -22.34 -8.30 -15.14
CA ASP A 193 -22.36 -8.62 -13.72
C ASP A 193 -23.76 -8.39 -13.11
N ALA A 194 -24.41 -9.48 -12.70
CA ALA A 194 -25.77 -9.45 -12.15
C ALA A 194 -25.82 -9.22 -10.62
N VAL A 195 -24.66 -9.18 -9.94
CA VAL A 195 -24.58 -9.04 -8.47
C VAL A 195 -24.16 -7.63 -8.11
N VAL A 196 -23.06 -7.14 -8.70
CA VAL A 196 -22.60 -5.76 -8.60
C VAL A 196 -22.70 -5.19 -10.00
N ALA A 197 -23.87 -4.61 -10.32
CA ALA A 197 -24.12 -4.16 -11.68
C ALA A 197 -23.10 -3.10 -12.13
N TYR A 198 -22.54 -3.29 -13.33
CA TYR A 198 -21.58 -2.35 -13.94
C TYR A 198 -22.12 -0.92 -14.00
N ASN A 199 -23.42 -0.78 -14.27
CA ASN A 199 -24.11 0.51 -14.36
C ASN A 199 -24.51 1.09 -12.99
N GLY A 200 -24.07 0.49 -11.89
CA GLY A 200 -24.33 0.92 -10.52
C GLY A 200 -25.66 0.40 -9.99
N GLY A 201 -25.91 0.72 -8.72
CA GLY A 201 -27.11 0.25 -8.01
C GLY A 201 -27.36 1.08 -6.77
N ILE A 202 -28.32 0.63 -5.95
CA ILE A 202 -28.62 1.31 -4.69
C ILE A 202 -27.44 1.12 -3.74
N GLY A 203 -26.88 2.23 -3.25
CA GLY A 203 -25.80 2.23 -2.26
C GLY A 203 -24.38 2.17 -2.82
N PHE A 204 -24.21 2.04 -4.15
CA PHE A 204 -22.90 2.03 -4.79
C PHE A 204 -22.89 2.66 -6.19
N SER A 205 -21.72 3.16 -6.60
CA SER A 205 -21.54 3.87 -7.87
C SER A 205 -21.47 2.91 -9.05
N SER A 206 -21.80 3.41 -10.25
CA SER A 206 -21.46 2.71 -11.49
C SER A 206 -19.96 2.69 -11.70
N ILE A 207 -19.46 1.66 -12.39
CA ILE A 207 -18.03 1.55 -12.68
C ILE A 207 -17.52 2.74 -13.50
N PRO A 208 -18.22 3.23 -14.55
CA PRO A 208 -17.84 4.48 -15.19
C PRO A 208 -17.69 5.66 -14.22
N LYS A 209 -18.59 5.82 -13.25
CA LYS A 209 -18.49 6.88 -12.23
C LYS A 209 -17.32 6.67 -11.26
N VAL A 210 -17.00 5.43 -10.91
CA VAL A 210 -15.81 5.12 -10.09
C VAL A 210 -14.53 5.50 -10.83
N ILE A 211 -14.45 5.17 -12.12
CA ILE A 211 -13.32 5.54 -12.98
C ILE A 211 -13.21 7.07 -13.10
N GLU A 212 -14.31 7.77 -13.41
CA GLU A 212 -14.36 9.23 -13.46
C GLU A 212 -13.92 9.87 -12.13
N PHE A 213 -14.38 9.34 -11.00
CA PHE A 213 -13.98 9.80 -9.68
C PHE A 213 -12.47 9.72 -9.48
N TRP A 214 -11.85 8.58 -9.82
CA TRP A 214 -10.41 8.41 -9.63
C TRP A 214 -9.56 9.18 -10.64
N ILE A 215 -10.03 9.34 -11.89
CA ILE A 215 -9.40 10.25 -12.87
C ILE A 215 -9.32 11.67 -12.29
N ALA A 216 -10.46 12.21 -11.83
CA ALA A 216 -10.52 13.55 -11.27
C ALA A 216 -9.67 13.68 -9.99
N LYS A 217 -9.76 12.70 -9.09
CA LYS A 217 -9.01 12.67 -7.83
C LYS A 217 -7.50 12.62 -8.04
N ASN A 218 -7.05 11.84 -9.03
CA ASN A 218 -5.64 11.71 -9.38
C ASN A 218 -5.13 12.86 -10.26
N GLY A 219 -6.00 13.77 -10.71
CA GLY A 219 -5.62 14.90 -11.57
C GLY A 219 -5.24 14.47 -12.99
N LEU A 220 -5.84 13.38 -13.48
CA LEU A 220 -5.60 12.85 -14.82
C LEU A 220 -6.48 13.55 -15.85
N ASP A 221 -6.03 13.58 -17.10
CA ASP A 221 -6.83 14.06 -18.23
C ASP A 221 -7.86 12.99 -18.65
N PRO A 222 -9.18 13.24 -18.56
CA PRO A 222 -10.20 12.29 -18.99
C PRO A 222 -10.11 11.90 -20.47
N MET A 223 -9.51 12.75 -21.32
CA MET A 223 -9.35 12.51 -22.75
C MET A 223 -8.09 11.70 -23.09
N SER A 224 -7.22 11.43 -22.12
CA SER A 224 -5.95 10.72 -22.32
C SER A 224 -6.09 9.19 -22.39
N ALA A 225 -7.32 8.67 -22.38
CA ALA A 225 -7.60 7.25 -22.35
C ALA A 225 -6.95 6.50 -23.52
N GLN A 226 -6.08 5.54 -23.19
CA GLN A 226 -5.54 4.57 -24.13
C GLN A 226 -6.40 3.31 -24.08
N LYS A 227 -7.17 3.05 -25.14
CA LYS A 227 -7.99 1.85 -25.28
C LYS A 227 -7.26 0.79 -26.11
N THR A 228 -7.23 -0.44 -25.59
CA THR A 228 -6.75 -1.62 -26.31
C THR A 228 -7.70 -2.80 -26.09
N ASN A 229 -7.81 -3.68 -27.07
CA ASN A 229 -8.54 -4.94 -26.89
C ASN A 229 -7.59 -5.99 -26.29
N VAL A 230 -8.04 -6.70 -25.27
CA VAL A 230 -7.33 -7.88 -24.76
C VAL A 230 -7.47 -9.00 -25.80
N PRO A 231 -6.38 -9.68 -26.18
CA PRO A 231 -6.47 -10.79 -27.14
C PRO A 231 -7.44 -11.87 -26.65
N ASN A 232 -8.42 -12.23 -27.49
CA ASN A 232 -9.33 -13.34 -27.22
C ASN A 232 -8.59 -14.66 -27.48
N ILE A 233 -8.01 -15.24 -26.42
CA ILE A 233 -7.27 -16.50 -26.46
C ILE A 233 -8.16 -17.69 -26.09
N ASN A 234 -9.30 -17.46 -25.43
CA ASN A 234 -10.29 -18.49 -25.13
C ASN A 234 -11.63 -18.16 -25.80
N THR A 235 -11.80 -18.64 -27.03
CA THR A 235 -13.01 -18.36 -27.83
C THR A 235 -14.27 -19.12 -27.37
N THR A 236 -14.24 -19.83 -26.25
CA THR A 236 -15.34 -20.69 -25.76
C THR A 236 -15.94 -20.22 -24.43
N ASP A 237 -15.39 -19.17 -23.82
CA ASP A 237 -15.84 -18.65 -22.53
C ASP A 237 -16.98 -17.61 -22.63
N ASN A 238 -17.38 -17.27 -23.87
CA ASN A 238 -18.39 -16.26 -24.21
C ASN A 238 -18.12 -14.85 -23.65
N ALA A 239 -16.86 -14.53 -23.35
CA ALA A 239 -16.44 -13.22 -22.89
C ALA A 239 -15.25 -12.69 -23.70
N THR A 240 -15.04 -11.39 -23.65
CA THR A 240 -13.82 -10.72 -24.13
C THR A 240 -13.52 -9.56 -23.20
N ALA A 241 -12.37 -8.91 -23.34
CA ALA A 241 -12.06 -7.74 -22.53
C ALA A 241 -11.46 -6.58 -23.32
N GLU A 242 -11.77 -5.37 -22.85
CA GLU A 242 -11.18 -4.12 -23.29
C GLU A 242 -10.41 -3.50 -22.13
N LEU A 243 -9.19 -3.05 -22.38
CA LEU A 243 -8.36 -2.36 -21.41
C LEU A 243 -8.33 -0.87 -21.74
N TYR A 244 -8.69 -0.06 -20.74
CA TYR A 244 -8.57 1.39 -20.74
C TYR A 244 -7.48 1.80 -19.75
N ILE A 245 -6.51 2.60 -20.20
CA ILE A 245 -5.46 3.17 -19.33
C ILE A 245 -5.54 4.69 -19.40
N TYR A 246 -5.67 5.33 -18.25
CA TYR A 246 -5.55 6.77 -18.08
C TYR A 246 -4.16 7.06 -17.49
N PRO A 247 -3.16 7.41 -18.32
CA PRO A 247 -1.78 7.48 -17.89
C PRO A 247 -1.51 8.66 -16.95
N GLY A 248 -0.59 8.47 -16.01
CA GLY A 248 -0.12 9.50 -15.10
C GLY A 248 0.69 8.90 -13.95
N MET A 249 1.13 9.75 -13.01
CA MET A 249 1.85 9.27 -11.81
C MET A 249 0.99 8.31 -10.98
N ASN A 250 -0.31 8.61 -10.88
CA ASN A 250 -1.32 7.79 -10.23
C ASN A 250 -2.31 7.30 -11.30
N GLU A 251 -1.82 6.49 -12.24
CA GLU A 251 -2.63 6.01 -13.36
C GLU A 251 -3.89 5.26 -12.91
N VAL A 252 -4.94 5.31 -13.73
CA VAL A 252 -6.16 4.53 -13.54
C VAL A 252 -6.27 3.54 -14.69
N GLN A 253 -6.42 2.25 -14.39
CA GLN A 253 -6.64 1.21 -15.38
C GLN A 253 -8.02 0.58 -15.20
N HIS A 254 -8.71 0.29 -16.30
CA HIS A 254 -9.98 -0.40 -16.28
C HIS A 254 -10.01 -1.53 -17.31
N TYR A 255 -10.12 -2.76 -16.82
CA TYR A 255 -10.52 -3.91 -17.63
C TYR A 255 -12.04 -4.01 -17.63
N LYS A 256 -12.66 -3.62 -18.74
CA LYS A 256 -14.07 -3.87 -19.00
C LYS A 256 -14.20 -5.23 -19.66
N VAL A 257 -14.78 -6.19 -18.95
CA VAL A 257 -15.01 -7.55 -19.45
C VAL A 257 -16.39 -7.61 -20.09
N LEU A 258 -16.43 -7.66 -21.42
CA LEU A 258 -17.67 -7.73 -22.20
C LEU A 258 -18.30 -9.12 -22.06
N ASN A 259 -19.60 -9.14 -21.75
CA ASN A 259 -20.38 -10.31 -21.37
C ASN A 259 -19.87 -11.06 -20.11
N GLY A 260 -18.89 -10.50 -19.40
CA GLY A 260 -18.37 -11.08 -18.17
C GLY A 260 -19.38 -10.93 -17.02
N GLY A 261 -19.50 -11.97 -16.19
CA GLY A 261 -20.32 -11.96 -14.99
C GLY A 261 -19.55 -11.62 -13.72
N HIS A 262 -20.16 -11.90 -12.55
CA HIS A 262 -19.58 -11.67 -11.22
C HIS A 262 -18.48 -12.70 -10.87
N THR A 263 -17.36 -12.63 -11.58
CA THR A 263 -16.32 -13.66 -11.60
C THR A 263 -14.93 -13.04 -11.51
N TRP A 264 -13.93 -13.87 -11.15
CA TRP A 264 -12.52 -13.48 -11.18
C TRP A 264 -11.89 -13.99 -12.48
N PRO A 265 -11.49 -13.11 -13.43
CA PRO A 265 -10.91 -13.55 -14.70
C PRO A 265 -9.72 -14.50 -14.55
N GLY A 266 -9.77 -15.61 -15.28
CA GLY A 266 -8.79 -16.70 -15.22
C GLY A 266 -8.92 -17.65 -14.01
N ALA A 267 -9.95 -17.50 -13.17
CA ALA A 267 -10.21 -18.44 -12.08
C ALA A 267 -10.67 -19.80 -12.62
N PRO A 268 -10.27 -20.93 -12.00
CA PRO A 268 -10.62 -22.27 -12.49
C PRO A 268 -12.03 -22.72 -12.10
N PHE A 269 -12.86 -21.82 -11.54
CA PHE A 269 -14.18 -22.13 -11.01
C PHE A 269 -15.26 -21.47 -11.87
N ASN A 270 -16.23 -22.27 -12.31
CA ASN A 270 -17.35 -21.77 -13.09
C ASN A 270 -18.52 -21.38 -12.18
N ILE A 271 -18.63 -20.08 -11.86
CA ILE A 271 -19.71 -19.48 -11.08
C ILE A 271 -20.50 -18.43 -11.89
N GLY A 272 -20.31 -18.43 -13.20
CA GLY A 272 -20.82 -17.45 -14.15
C GLY A 272 -19.88 -17.31 -15.34
N THR A 273 -20.23 -16.45 -16.30
CA THR A 273 -19.38 -16.17 -17.47
C THR A 273 -18.06 -15.55 -17.03
N THR A 274 -17.01 -16.37 -17.00
CA THR A 274 -15.66 -15.99 -16.54
C THR A 274 -14.77 -15.82 -17.75
N CYS A 275 -14.22 -14.62 -17.93
CA CYS A 275 -13.25 -14.37 -19.00
C CYS A 275 -11.94 -15.10 -18.67
N MET A 276 -11.49 -15.95 -19.59
CA MET A 276 -10.28 -16.75 -19.51
C MET A 276 -9.15 -16.20 -20.40
N ASP A 277 -9.38 -15.04 -21.02
CA ASP A 277 -8.40 -14.38 -21.90
C ASP A 277 -7.19 -13.82 -21.15
N PHE A 278 -7.35 -13.55 -19.86
CA PHE A 278 -6.29 -13.07 -18.99
C PHE A 278 -6.51 -13.57 -17.56
N ASN A 279 -5.46 -13.51 -16.75
CA ASN A 279 -5.52 -13.86 -15.34
C ASN A 279 -5.51 -12.55 -14.51
N ALA A 280 -6.58 -12.29 -13.76
CA ALA A 280 -6.72 -11.06 -12.98
C ALA A 280 -5.60 -10.89 -11.94
N SER A 281 -5.19 -11.96 -11.25
CA SER A 281 -4.09 -11.91 -10.27
C SER A 281 -2.76 -11.50 -10.93
N LYS A 282 -2.50 -11.98 -12.15
CA LYS A 282 -1.30 -11.63 -12.92
C LYS A 282 -1.28 -10.16 -13.31
N VAL A 283 -2.36 -9.65 -13.91
CA VAL A 283 -2.41 -8.23 -14.35
C VAL A 283 -2.42 -7.27 -13.16
N LEU A 284 -3.06 -7.64 -12.04
CA LEU A 284 -3.00 -6.90 -10.78
C LEU A 284 -1.55 -6.81 -10.26
N TRP A 285 -0.80 -7.91 -10.27
CA TRP A 285 0.61 -7.87 -9.88
C TRP A 285 1.47 -7.04 -10.84
N GLU A 286 1.29 -7.20 -12.16
CA GLU A 286 2.01 -6.40 -13.16
C GLU A 286 1.78 -4.91 -12.96
N PHE A 287 0.55 -4.52 -12.59
CA PHE A 287 0.20 -3.17 -12.18
C PHE A 287 0.89 -2.76 -10.88
N PHE A 288 0.67 -3.49 -9.77
CA PHE A 288 1.25 -3.18 -8.47
C PHE A 288 2.77 -3.05 -8.50
N SER A 289 3.45 -3.94 -9.23
CA SER A 289 4.90 -3.98 -9.29
C SER A 289 5.54 -2.71 -9.84
N LYS A 290 4.80 -1.93 -10.64
CA LYS A 290 5.24 -0.64 -11.22
C LYS A 290 5.08 0.54 -10.27
N HIS A 291 4.30 0.38 -9.20
CA HIS A 291 3.94 1.46 -8.30
C HIS A 291 4.59 1.30 -6.94
N LYS A 292 5.09 2.42 -6.40
CA LYS A 292 5.53 2.53 -5.02
C LYS A 292 4.89 3.77 -4.42
N LYS A 293 4.50 3.71 -3.15
CA LYS A 293 4.11 4.90 -2.40
C LYS A 293 5.30 5.83 -2.45
N LEU A 294 5.13 7.01 -3.04
CA LEU A 294 6.15 8.04 -2.93
C LEU A 294 6.17 8.45 -1.45
N PRO A 295 7.35 8.54 -0.81
CA PRO A 295 7.42 9.10 0.52
C PRO A 295 6.72 10.45 0.49
N LEU A 296 6.03 10.83 1.57
CA LEU A 296 5.51 12.17 1.77
C LEU A 296 6.68 13.14 1.67
N ARG A 297 6.99 13.57 0.45
CA ARG A 297 7.82 14.71 0.20
C ARG A 297 6.90 15.87 0.53
N THR A 298 7.25 16.62 1.57
CA THR A 298 6.91 18.04 1.53
C THR A 298 7.36 18.52 0.15
N ASN A 299 6.53 19.31 -0.54
CA ASN A 299 6.95 20.05 -1.73
C ASN A 299 8.03 21.09 -1.36
N SER A 300 9.10 20.71 -0.66
CA SER A 300 10.38 21.32 -0.95
C SER A 300 10.92 20.55 -2.14
N SER A 301 10.66 21.12 -3.32
CA SER A 301 11.70 21.13 -4.33
C SER A 301 12.97 21.61 -3.61
N ILE A 302 13.77 20.70 -3.07
CA ILE A 302 15.12 21.00 -2.63
C ILE A 302 15.91 21.19 -3.91
N VAL A 303 15.68 22.33 -4.56
CA VAL A 303 16.78 23.13 -5.04
C VAL A 303 17.28 23.79 -3.76
N LYS A 304 18.43 23.35 -3.25
CA LYS A 304 19.03 23.95 -2.05
C LYS A 304 19.42 25.39 -2.39
N HIS A 305 18.52 26.34 -2.18
CA HIS A 305 18.86 27.76 -2.26
C HIS A 305 19.59 28.24 -1.02
N VAL A 306 19.67 27.41 0.02
CA VAL A 306 20.25 27.74 1.32
C VAL A 306 21.30 26.72 1.76
N SER A 307 22.41 27.23 2.28
CA SER A 307 23.49 26.47 2.90
C SER A 307 23.72 26.97 4.32
N ILE A 308 23.94 26.04 5.25
CA ILE A 308 24.27 26.36 6.64
C ILE A 308 25.61 25.74 7.04
N TYR A 309 26.42 26.47 7.80
CA TYR A 309 27.72 26.00 8.27
C TYR A 309 28.27 26.80 9.46
N PRO A 310 29.11 26.21 10.32
CA PRO A 310 29.36 24.78 10.41
C PRO A 310 28.14 24.04 10.97
N ASN A 311 27.99 22.76 10.62
CA ASN A 311 27.00 21.86 11.20
C ASN A 311 27.67 20.49 11.40
N PRO A 312 28.03 20.07 12.62
CA PRO A 312 27.65 20.69 13.91
C PRO A 312 28.23 22.10 14.15
N VAL A 313 27.49 22.94 14.90
CA VAL A 313 27.89 24.31 15.26
C VAL A 313 28.37 24.39 16.71
N GLU A 314 29.42 25.17 16.92
CA GLU A 314 29.91 25.53 18.26
C GLU A 314 29.31 26.87 18.70
N ASP A 315 29.73 27.98 18.08
CA ASP A 315 29.33 29.32 18.52
C ASP A 315 28.40 30.01 17.55
N ILE A 316 28.79 30.11 16.27
CA ILE A 316 28.09 30.91 15.25
C ILE A 316 27.63 30.01 14.11
N LEU A 317 26.31 29.98 13.86
CA LEU A 317 25.72 29.32 12.70
C LEU A 317 25.60 30.33 11.56
N ARG A 318 26.24 30.06 10.42
CA ARG A 318 26.14 30.89 9.23
C ARG A 318 25.13 30.31 8.28
N ILE A 319 24.30 31.19 7.73
CA ILE A 319 23.28 30.89 6.72
C ILE A 319 23.65 31.68 5.48
N ASN A 320 23.73 31.02 4.34
CA ASN A 320 23.96 31.64 3.04
C ASN A 320 22.87 31.19 2.07
N SER A 321 22.16 32.16 1.50
CA SER A 321 21.01 31.96 0.64
C SER A 321 21.19 32.66 -0.71
N GLU A 322 20.65 32.08 -1.78
CA GLU A 322 20.55 32.73 -3.10
C GLU A 322 19.46 33.82 -3.11
N HIS A 323 18.46 33.69 -2.24
CA HIS A 323 17.32 34.61 -2.10
C HIS A 323 17.36 35.38 -0.77
N GLU A 324 16.67 36.53 -0.75
CA GLU A 324 16.54 37.37 0.43
C GLU A 324 15.75 36.66 1.53
N ILE A 325 16.41 36.45 2.67
CA ILE A 325 15.76 35.91 3.86
C ILE A 325 14.97 37.05 4.49
N LEU A 326 13.73 36.82 4.93
CA LEU A 326 12.92 37.79 5.65
C LEU A 326 13.15 37.65 7.15
N THR A 327 13.01 36.42 7.64
CA THR A 327 13.15 36.09 9.06
C THR A 327 13.78 34.71 9.22
N THR A 328 14.50 34.53 10.32
CA THR A 328 14.98 33.22 10.74
C THR A 328 14.56 32.96 12.18
N SER A 329 14.27 31.71 12.50
CA SER A 329 14.02 31.30 13.88
C SER A 329 14.60 29.92 14.16
N ILE A 330 15.08 29.73 15.38
CA ILE A 330 15.57 28.42 15.86
C ILE A 330 14.58 27.88 16.87
N SER A 331 14.12 26.65 16.67
CA SER A 331 13.22 25.93 17.56
C SER A 331 13.86 24.65 18.08
N ASP A 332 13.53 24.27 19.31
CA ASP A 332 13.91 22.97 19.87
C ASP A 332 13.01 21.83 19.35
N GLN A 333 13.33 20.59 19.74
CA GLN A 333 12.57 19.39 19.39
C GLN A 333 11.11 19.37 19.89
N ASN A 334 10.76 20.26 20.83
CA ASN A 334 9.40 20.41 21.35
C ASN A 334 8.64 21.55 20.62
N GLY A 335 9.24 22.17 19.61
CA GLY A 335 8.66 23.26 18.84
C GLY A 335 8.73 24.63 19.53
N ARG A 336 9.49 24.76 20.64
CA ARG A 336 9.67 26.04 21.31
C ARG A 336 10.70 26.87 20.54
N THR A 337 10.30 28.05 20.09
CA THR A 337 11.21 29.03 19.47
C THR A 337 12.13 29.65 20.51
N LEU A 338 13.42 29.61 20.25
CA LEU A 338 14.50 30.05 21.15
C LEU A 338 15.18 31.33 20.68
N ILE A 339 15.35 31.47 19.36
CA ILE A 339 16.00 32.63 18.73
C ILE A 339 15.14 33.06 17.56
N VAL A 340 14.97 34.37 17.38
CA VAL A 340 14.37 34.98 16.18
C VAL A 340 15.32 36.06 15.71
N THR A 341 15.54 36.13 14.40
CA THR A 341 16.37 37.15 13.77
C THR A 341 15.68 37.61 12.50
N ASP A 342 15.20 38.84 12.51
CA ASP A 342 14.58 39.50 11.36
C ASP A 342 15.67 40.25 10.61
N ASN A 343 15.92 39.90 9.36
CA ASN A 343 16.97 40.50 8.55
C ASN A 343 16.69 40.24 7.08
N ASN A 344 16.56 41.31 6.30
CA ASN A 344 16.44 41.33 4.84
C ASN A 344 17.80 41.11 4.15
N LEU A 345 18.45 39.98 4.45
CA LEU A 345 19.81 39.67 4.02
C LEU A 345 19.90 38.27 3.42
N ASN A 346 20.80 38.10 2.47
CA ASN A 346 21.09 36.79 1.87
C ASN A 346 22.14 35.99 2.68
N LYS A 347 22.79 36.64 3.65
CA LYS A 347 23.75 36.05 4.58
C LYS A 347 23.42 36.46 6.01
N ILE A 348 23.27 35.48 6.89
CA ILE A 348 22.94 35.70 8.30
C ILE A 348 23.92 34.90 9.17
N GLU A 349 24.40 35.53 10.23
CA GLU A 349 25.14 34.85 11.30
C GLU A 349 24.26 34.84 12.55
N ILE A 350 23.99 33.65 13.10
CA ILE A 350 23.21 33.49 14.32
C ILE A 350 24.13 33.02 15.44
N ASP A 351 24.10 33.72 16.57
CA ASP A 351 24.81 33.33 17.79
C ASP A 351 24.06 32.21 18.51
N THR A 352 24.70 31.05 18.59
CA THR A 352 24.16 29.81 19.18
C THR A 352 24.81 29.45 20.51
N ARG A 353 25.67 30.30 21.07
CA ARG A 353 26.41 30.02 22.33
C ARG A 353 25.50 29.73 23.52
N ASN A 354 24.30 30.31 23.53
CA ASN A 354 23.32 30.13 24.59
C ASN A 354 22.42 28.89 24.40
N LEU A 355 22.61 28.13 23.30
CA LEU A 355 21.92 26.87 23.07
C LEU A 355 22.67 25.73 23.77
N VAL A 356 21.91 24.83 24.39
CA VAL A 356 22.47 23.59 24.95
C VAL A 356 22.83 22.62 23.83
N PRO A 357 23.81 21.72 24.02
CA PRO A 357 24.11 20.68 23.04
C PRO A 357 22.87 19.86 22.69
N GLY A 358 22.59 19.70 21.39
CA GLY A 358 21.35 19.06 20.94
C GLY A 358 20.99 19.27 19.48
N VAL A 359 19.80 18.78 19.11
CA VAL A 359 19.23 18.90 17.78
C VAL A 359 18.24 20.06 17.74
N TYR A 360 18.38 20.91 16.73
CA TYR A 360 17.54 22.09 16.54
C TYR A 360 16.99 22.15 15.11
N ILE A 361 15.87 22.87 14.96
CA ILE A 361 15.24 23.19 13.68
C ILE A 361 15.43 24.68 13.44
N LEU A 362 16.08 25.03 12.34
CA LEU A 362 16.17 26.39 11.80
C LEU A 362 15.04 26.57 10.79
N ASN A 363 14.14 27.53 11.04
CA ASN A 363 13.11 27.96 10.11
C ASN A 363 13.58 29.24 9.43
N ILE A 364 13.49 29.30 8.10
CA ILE A 364 13.96 30.40 7.26
C ILE A 364 12.78 30.85 6.39
N GLN A 365 12.31 32.08 6.59
CA GLN A 365 11.21 32.65 5.84
C GLN A 365 11.74 33.40 4.62
N PHE A 366 11.19 33.11 3.45
CA PHE A 366 11.33 33.85 2.21
C PHE A 366 10.00 34.49 1.82
N GLN A 367 9.99 35.34 0.78
CA GLN A 367 8.74 35.83 0.18
C GLN A 367 7.88 34.69 -0.39
N GLU A 368 8.53 33.64 -0.91
CA GLU A 368 7.87 32.53 -1.62
C GLU A 368 7.45 31.36 -0.70
N GLY A 369 7.94 31.32 0.55
CA GLY A 369 7.66 30.21 1.46
C GLY A 369 8.60 30.12 2.65
N ILE A 370 8.57 28.99 3.36
CA ILE A 370 9.40 28.71 4.53
C ILE A 370 10.26 27.47 4.25
N GLU A 371 11.55 27.55 4.54
CA GLU A 371 12.45 26.39 4.58
C GLU A 371 12.75 25.97 6.02
N HIS A 372 12.85 24.66 6.23
CA HIS A 372 13.20 24.06 7.52
C HIS A 372 14.48 23.26 7.39
N ILE A 373 15.50 23.61 8.18
CA ILE A 373 16.81 22.95 8.15
C ILE A 373 17.16 22.45 9.55
N LYS A 374 17.53 21.17 9.64
CA LYS A 374 18.04 20.57 10.88
C LYS A 374 19.53 20.88 11.05
N PHE A 375 19.93 21.30 12.25
CA PHE A 375 21.34 21.41 12.62
C PHE A 375 21.61 20.86 14.03
N ILE A 376 22.88 20.59 14.30
CA ILE A 376 23.37 20.03 15.56
C ILE A 376 24.20 21.10 16.27
N LYS A 377 23.89 21.39 17.53
CA LYS A 377 24.72 22.17 18.45
C LYS A 377 25.59 21.19 19.24
N ASN A 378 26.90 21.40 19.22
CA ASN A 378 27.85 20.67 20.05
C ASN A 378 27.90 21.18 21.49
#